data_AF-A0A2I1GV77-F1
#
_entry.id   AF-A0A2I1GV77-F1
#
_cell.length_a   1.000
_cell.length_b   1.000
_cell.length_c   1.000
_cell.angle_alpha   90.00
_cell.angle_beta   90.00
_cell.angle_gamma   90.00
#
_symmetry.space_group_name_H-M   'P 1'
#
loop_
_entity.id
_entity.type
_entity.pdbx_description
1 polymer ?
#
loop_
_entity_poly.entity_id
_entity_poly.type
_entity_poly.pdbx_seq_one_letter_code
_entity_poly.pdbx_strand_id
1 'polypeptide(L)'
;MVKQLSTWLRSGVIDKNIKDNFRSTLNALYDTCSLKIFHRALRDSLHDNLYNDQVFRQESPANIMLYSSNATTNNVDNQINNNYINDKTIRCDSSPSLRQKFSFTDSEQGAFVEHIINLAKKAIYKFLVDNERNIPLNVVMDFVFKQRPPVNIDFSNADLLCMLNFIIDNINIFIRVLAFHGQYKTRPVELFSNFKKNVRNKMVHGIVTDDKGRWNNHSLQNVAILACEIIICVGGNHEDICTYGFFARKMTF
;
A
#
# COMPACT_ATOMS: atom_id res chain seq x y z
N MET A 1 -16.59 -15.38 12.71
CA MET A 1 -16.62 -13.93 12.42
C MET A 1 -17.15 -13.62 11.02
N VAL A 2 -16.57 -14.13 9.93
CA VAL A 2 -17.02 -13.85 8.54
C VAL A 2 -18.49 -14.21 8.28
N LYS A 3 -18.96 -15.37 8.76
CA LYS A 3 -20.39 -15.76 8.63
C LYS A 3 -21.34 -14.79 9.35
N GLN A 4 -20.99 -14.32 10.55
CA GLN A 4 -21.84 -13.40 11.32
C GLN A 4 -21.95 -12.02 10.66
N LEU A 5 -20.87 -11.53 10.07
CA LEU A 5 -20.86 -10.24 9.35
C LEU A 5 -21.68 -10.31 8.05
N SER A 6 -21.54 -11.39 7.26
CA SER A 6 -22.37 -11.58 6.07
C SER A 6 -23.86 -11.71 6.42
N THR A 7 -24.20 -12.47 7.46
CA THR A 7 -25.59 -12.55 7.97
C THR A 7 -26.10 -11.18 8.44
N TRP A 8 -25.26 -10.39 9.10
CA TRP A 8 -25.63 -9.05 9.55
C TRP A 8 -25.86 -8.08 8.37
N LEU A 9 -25.02 -8.11 7.33
CA LEU A 9 -25.23 -7.31 6.12
C LEU A 9 -26.53 -7.69 5.40
N ARG A 10 -26.91 -8.97 5.43
CA ARG A 10 -28.17 -9.50 4.89
C ARG A 10 -29.39 -9.29 5.79
N SER A 11 -29.23 -8.68 6.97
CA SER A 11 -30.34 -8.47 7.91
C SER A 11 -31.25 -7.27 7.57
N GLY A 12 -31.04 -6.63 6.41
CA GLY A 12 -31.69 -5.37 6.04
C GLY A 12 -31.08 -4.14 6.73
N VAL A 13 -29.90 -4.27 7.33
CA VAL A 13 -29.20 -3.16 7.99
C VAL A 13 -28.78 -2.06 7.01
N ILE A 14 -28.53 -2.42 5.75
CA ILE A 14 -28.18 -1.46 4.69
C ILE A 14 -29.36 -0.57 4.37
N ASP A 15 -30.56 -1.13 4.23
CA ASP A 15 -31.78 -0.35 3.93
C ASP A 15 -32.07 0.70 5.02
N LYS A 16 -31.75 0.38 6.27
CA LYS A 16 -31.94 1.27 7.42
C LYS A 16 -30.89 2.38 7.55
N ASN A 17 -29.72 2.19 6.93
CA ASN A 17 -28.55 3.05 7.12
C ASN A 17 -27.97 3.62 5.82
N ILE A 18 -28.67 3.41 4.70
CA ILE A 18 -28.26 3.93 3.38
C ILE A 18 -28.15 5.46 3.44
N LYS A 19 -27.08 5.98 2.86
CA LYS A 19 -26.79 7.41 2.70
C LYS A 19 -26.50 7.70 1.23
N ASP A 20 -26.32 8.98 0.94
CA ASP A 20 -26.18 9.53 -0.42
C ASP A 20 -25.00 8.92 -1.20
N ASN A 21 -23.98 8.43 -0.51
CA ASN A 21 -22.81 7.81 -1.12
C ASN A 21 -22.27 6.60 -0.33
N PHE A 22 -21.42 5.81 -1.00
CA PHE A 22 -20.84 4.58 -0.46
C PHE A 22 -20.08 4.82 0.85
N ARG A 23 -19.28 5.89 0.91
CA ARG A 23 -18.46 6.23 2.09
C ARG A 23 -19.31 6.59 3.30
N SER A 24 -20.35 7.40 3.11
CA SER A 24 -21.25 7.84 4.18
C SER A 24 -22.11 6.68 4.68
N THR A 25 -22.54 5.79 3.77
CA THR A 25 -23.26 4.56 4.13
C THR A 25 -22.35 3.61 4.92
N LEU A 26 -21.10 3.44 4.49
CA LEU A 26 -20.13 2.60 5.21
C LEU A 26 -19.86 3.12 6.63
N ASN A 27 -19.73 4.43 6.81
CA ASN A 27 -19.56 5.04 8.13
C ASN A 27 -20.81 4.83 9.01
N ALA A 28 -22.01 5.03 8.47
CA ALA A 28 -23.26 4.79 9.21
C ALA A 28 -23.42 3.30 9.61
N LEU A 29 -23.02 2.38 8.73
CA LEU A 29 -22.99 0.95 9.04
C LEU A 29 -21.94 0.63 10.11
N TYR A 30 -20.79 1.30 10.09
CA TYR A 30 -19.77 1.11 11.11
C TYR A 30 -20.24 1.54 12.50
N ASP A 31 -20.86 2.72 12.58
CA ASP A 31 -21.36 3.29 13.84
C ASP A 31 -22.49 2.46 14.46
N THR A 32 -23.26 1.75 13.62
CA THR A 32 -24.37 0.88 14.06
C THR A 32 -23.97 -0.58 14.24
N CYS A 33 -22.71 -0.94 13.97
CA CYS A 33 -22.27 -2.33 14.01
C CYS A 33 -22.01 -2.80 15.45
N SER A 34 -22.87 -3.69 15.96
CA SER A 34 -22.71 -4.28 17.30
C SER A 34 -21.60 -5.34 17.38
N LEU A 35 -20.99 -5.73 16.25
CA LEU A 35 -20.05 -6.85 16.14
C LEU A 35 -18.60 -6.49 16.52
N LYS A 36 -18.31 -5.26 16.98
CA LYS A 36 -16.95 -4.77 17.33
C LYS A 36 -15.89 -5.09 16.27
N ILE A 37 -16.28 -5.05 14.99
CA ILE A 37 -15.40 -5.33 13.86
C ILE A 37 -14.61 -4.08 13.47
N PHE A 38 -13.47 -4.27 12.81
CA PHE A 38 -12.72 -3.16 12.23
C PHE A 38 -13.47 -2.58 11.03
N HIS A 39 -13.41 -1.24 10.86
CA HIS A 39 -14.05 -0.50 9.76
C HIS A 39 -13.69 -1.09 8.39
N ARG A 40 -12.43 -1.50 8.26
CA ARG A 40 -11.91 -2.16 7.07
C ARG A 40 -12.56 -3.53 6.80
N ALA A 41 -12.77 -4.36 7.82
CA ALA A 41 -13.40 -5.66 7.65
C ALA A 41 -14.86 -5.54 7.20
N LEU A 42 -15.55 -4.49 7.67
CA LEU A 42 -16.88 -4.13 7.21
C LEU A 42 -16.87 -3.67 5.74
N ARG A 43 -15.93 -2.80 5.37
CA ARG A 43 -15.76 -2.33 3.98
C ARG A 43 -15.53 -3.49 3.02
N ASP A 44 -14.57 -4.35 3.34
CA ASP A 44 -14.17 -5.45 2.46
C ASP A 44 -15.31 -6.46 2.30
N SER A 45 -16.02 -6.76 3.39
CA SER A 45 -17.20 -7.65 3.34
C SER A 45 -18.35 -7.03 2.54
N LEU A 46 -18.65 -5.75 2.75
CA LEU A 46 -19.70 -5.06 2.00
C LEU A 46 -19.37 -4.98 0.50
N HIS A 47 -18.10 -4.71 0.17
CA HIS A 47 -17.63 -4.69 -1.20
C HIS A 47 -17.71 -6.08 -1.86
N ASP A 48 -17.28 -7.14 -1.17
CA ASP A 48 -17.39 -8.51 -1.70
C ASP A 48 -18.85 -8.91 -1.94
N ASN A 49 -19.76 -8.60 -1.02
CA ASN A 49 -21.19 -8.89 -1.21
C ASN A 49 -21.79 -8.06 -2.36
N LEU A 50 -21.41 -6.79 -2.52
CA LEU A 50 -21.92 -5.99 -3.63
C LEU A 50 -21.37 -6.45 -5.00
N TYR A 51 -20.09 -6.83 -5.11
CA TYR A 51 -19.45 -7.09 -6.40
C TYR A 51 -19.44 -8.55 -6.83
N ASN A 52 -19.36 -9.49 -5.88
CA ASN A 52 -19.23 -10.92 -6.18
C ASN A 52 -20.53 -11.69 -5.92
N ASP A 53 -21.47 -11.12 -5.16
CA ASP A 53 -22.74 -11.77 -4.82
C ASP A 53 -23.91 -11.05 -5.51
N GLN A 54 -24.24 -11.52 -6.72
CA GLN A 54 -25.32 -10.93 -7.53
C GLN A 54 -26.67 -10.99 -6.82
N VAL A 55 -26.93 -12.05 -6.05
CA VAL A 55 -28.17 -12.22 -5.27
C VAL A 55 -28.27 -11.12 -4.23
N PHE A 56 -27.19 -10.89 -3.48
CA PHE A 56 -27.12 -9.79 -2.52
C PHE A 56 -27.30 -8.42 -3.18
N ARG A 57 -26.65 -8.17 -4.31
CA ARG A 57 -26.74 -6.89 -5.03
C ARG A 57 -28.18 -6.56 -5.43
N GLN A 58 -28.92 -7.57 -5.88
CA GLN A 58 -30.30 -7.41 -6.37
C GLN A 58 -31.35 -7.58 -5.26
N GLU A 59 -30.91 -7.83 -4.02
CA GLU A 59 -31.77 -8.13 -2.88
C GLU A 59 -32.62 -6.92 -2.44
N SER A 60 -32.12 -5.70 -2.61
CA SER A 60 -32.87 -4.48 -2.27
C SER A 60 -32.50 -3.27 -3.15
N PRO A 61 -33.41 -2.28 -3.29
CA PRO A 61 -33.10 -1.00 -3.94
C PRO A 61 -31.92 -0.27 -3.29
N ALA A 62 -31.72 -0.40 -1.97
CA ALA A 62 -30.57 0.20 -1.29
C ALA A 62 -29.26 -0.45 -1.72
N ASN A 63 -29.22 -1.77 -1.93
CA ASN A 63 -28.03 -2.47 -2.41
C ASN A 63 -27.70 -2.08 -3.87
N ILE A 64 -28.72 -1.94 -4.72
CA ILE A 64 -28.56 -1.46 -6.11
C ILE A 64 -28.06 -0.02 -6.13
N MET A 65 -28.66 0.85 -5.29
CA MET A 65 -28.24 2.25 -5.16
C MET A 65 -26.80 2.33 -4.66
N LEU A 66 -26.44 1.57 -3.64
CA LEU A 66 -25.10 1.57 -3.05
C LEU A 66 -24.03 1.08 -4.05
N TYR A 67 -24.34 0.05 -4.83
CA TYR A 67 -23.52 -0.41 -5.95
C TYR A 67 -23.37 0.68 -7.02
N SER A 68 -24.46 1.35 -7.37
CA SER A 68 -24.48 2.40 -8.40
C SER A 68 -23.76 3.66 -7.93
N SER A 69 -23.91 4.07 -6.67
CA SER A 69 -23.21 5.22 -6.10
C SER A 69 -21.70 4.98 -6.04
N ASN A 70 -21.27 3.74 -5.79
CA ASN A 70 -19.85 3.37 -5.89
C ASN A 70 -19.35 3.35 -7.35
N ALA A 71 -20.23 3.09 -8.32
CA ALA A 71 -19.91 3.13 -9.75
C ALA A 71 -19.96 4.56 -10.35
N THR A 72 -20.79 5.45 -9.82
CA THR A 72 -21.03 6.81 -10.33
C THR A 72 -20.01 7.81 -9.79
N THR A 73 -19.48 7.61 -8.58
CA THR A 73 -18.28 8.32 -8.10
C THR A 73 -17.05 8.06 -8.99
N ASN A 74 -17.07 7.02 -9.83
CA ASN A 74 -16.01 6.74 -10.81
C ASN A 74 -16.27 7.32 -12.20
N ASN A 75 -17.45 7.92 -12.45
CA ASN A 75 -17.84 8.41 -13.78
C ASN A 75 -18.04 9.94 -13.88
N VAL A 76 -18.35 10.64 -12.77
CA VAL A 76 -18.61 12.10 -12.84
C VAL A 76 -17.32 12.93 -12.99
N ASP A 77 -16.18 12.43 -12.52
CA ASP A 77 -14.88 13.12 -12.68
C ASP A 77 -14.31 13.01 -14.12
N ASN A 78 -14.92 12.21 -15.00
CA ASN A 78 -14.47 11.99 -16.38
C ASN A 78 -15.16 12.88 -17.44
N GLN A 79 -16.03 13.83 -17.04
CA GLN A 79 -16.87 14.58 -17.99
C GLN A 79 -16.55 16.08 -18.19
N ILE A 80 -15.47 16.63 -17.62
CA ILE A 80 -15.13 18.06 -17.81
C ILE A 80 -14.13 18.33 -18.95
N ASN A 81 -13.32 17.37 -19.40
CA ASN A 81 -12.35 17.61 -20.47
C ASN A 81 -12.69 16.85 -21.75
N ASN A 82 -13.61 17.38 -22.56
CA ASN A 82 -13.60 17.17 -24.01
C ASN A 82 -14.53 18.18 -24.69
N ASN A 83 -13.98 19.33 -25.07
CA ASN A 83 -14.42 20.06 -26.26
C ASN A 83 -13.32 21.04 -26.68
N TYR A 84 -12.43 20.59 -27.57
CA TYR A 84 -11.86 21.47 -28.60
C TYR A 84 -11.60 20.65 -29.86
N ILE A 85 -12.35 21.00 -30.89
CA ILE A 85 -12.22 20.55 -32.28
C ILE A 85 -11.14 21.43 -32.94
N ASN A 86 -10.06 20.84 -33.46
CA ASN A 86 -9.70 20.85 -34.90
C ASN A 86 -8.25 20.40 -35.20
N ASP A 87 -8.18 19.34 -36.02
CA ASP A 87 -7.48 19.24 -37.30
C ASP A 87 -5.95 19.01 -37.42
N LYS A 88 -5.65 18.09 -38.36
CA LYS A 88 -4.39 17.71 -39.03
C LYS A 88 -3.51 16.57 -38.48
N THR A 89 -3.75 15.43 -39.11
CA THR A 89 -2.91 14.25 -39.36
C THR A 89 -1.38 14.48 -39.42
N ILE A 90 -0.64 13.77 -38.55
CA ILE A 90 0.61 13.07 -38.90
C ILE A 90 0.59 11.73 -38.15
N ARG A 91 0.64 10.63 -38.91
CA ARG A 91 0.85 9.28 -38.39
C ARG A 91 2.23 9.21 -37.74
N CYS A 92 2.27 8.97 -36.43
CA CYS A 92 3.42 8.33 -35.80
C CYS A 92 2.96 6.97 -35.30
N ASP A 93 3.60 5.93 -35.84
CA ASP A 93 3.51 4.54 -35.39
C ASP A 93 3.70 4.48 -33.87
N SER A 94 2.58 4.49 -33.16
CA SER A 94 2.55 4.23 -31.73
C SER A 94 1.91 2.87 -31.60
N SER A 95 2.75 1.91 -31.18
CA SER A 95 2.32 0.60 -30.69
C SER A 95 1.08 0.78 -29.80
N PRO A 96 0.09 -0.14 -29.86
CA PRO A 96 -1.18 0.06 -29.20
C PRO A 96 -0.91 0.40 -27.73
N SER A 97 -1.39 1.56 -27.28
CA SER A 97 -1.33 1.92 -25.88
C SER A 97 -2.06 0.81 -25.12
N LEU A 98 -1.32 -0.08 -24.49
CA LEU A 98 -1.87 -1.03 -23.55
C LEU A 98 -2.53 -0.15 -22.48
N ARG A 99 -3.86 -0.02 -22.55
CA ARG A 99 -4.68 0.56 -21.49
C ARG A 99 -4.48 -0.34 -20.27
N GLN A 100 -3.39 -0.14 -19.55
CA GLN A 100 -3.23 -0.69 -18.21
C GLN A 100 -4.32 -0.01 -17.39
N LYS A 101 -5.43 -0.73 -17.19
CA LYS A 101 -6.43 -0.37 -16.19
C LYS A 101 -5.72 -0.42 -14.85
N PHE A 102 -5.30 0.73 -14.34
CA PHE A 102 -4.86 0.82 -12.96
C PHE A 102 -6.06 0.51 -12.07
N SER A 103 -5.88 -0.44 -11.16
CA SER A 103 -6.94 -0.82 -10.21
C SER A 103 -7.14 0.23 -9.12
N PHE A 104 -6.24 1.23 -9.06
CA PHE A 104 -6.20 2.29 -8.07
C PHE A 104 -6.06 3.65 -8.74
N THR A 105 -6.78 4.64 -8.20
CA THR A 105 -6.57 6.06 -8.48
C THR A 105 -5.17 6.50 -8.05
N ASP A 106 -4.66 7.61 -8.59
CA ASP A 106 -3.31 8.11 -8.25
C ASP A 106 -3.16 8.38 -6.73
N SER A 107 -4.21 8.86 -6.07
CA SER A 107 -4.27 9.04 -4.61
C SER A 107 -4.19 7.70 -3.85
N GLU A 108 -4.91 6.68 -4.31
CA GLU A 108 -4.86 5.34 -3.71
C GLU A 108 -3.49 4.68 -3.89
N GLN A 109 -2.84 4.89 -5.03
CA GLN A 109 -1.48 4.41 -5.26
C GLN A 109 -0.48 5.07 -4.29
N GLY A 110 -0.57 6.39 -4.12
CA GLY A 110 0.24 7.13 -3.16
C GLY A 110 0.05 6.63 -1.72
N ALA A 111 -1.21 6.54 -1.27
CA ALA A 111 -1.55 6.05 0.07
C ALA A 111 -1.08 4.60 0.30
N PHE A 112 -1.18 3.75 -0.72
CA PHE A 112 -0.68 2.37 -0.66
C PHE A 112 0.84 2.31 -0.47
N VAL A 113 1.58 3.06 -1.31
CA VAL A 113 3.05 3.10 -1.25
C VAL A 113 3.52 3.67 0.09
N GLU A 114 2.92 4.78 0.52
CA GLU A 114 3.23 5.40 1.81
C GLU A 114 3.01 4.42 2.97
N HIS A 115 1.89 3.71 2.97
CA HIS A 115 1.59 2.73 4.00
C HIS A 115 2.63 1.61 4.05
N ILE A 116 2.99 1.03 2.92
CA ILE A 116 3.98 -0.06 2.84
C ILE A 116 5.37 0.41 3.25
N ILE A 117 5.78 1.60 2.82
CA ILE A 117 7.05 2.21 3.22
C ILE A 117 7.06 2.45 4.73
N ASN A 118 5.95 2.89 5.32
CA ASN A 118 5.85 3.09 6.77
C ASN A 118 5.93 1.77 7.55
N LEU A 119 5.34 0.68 7.04
CA LEU A 119 5.52 -0.65 7.66
C LEU A 119 6.98 -1.09 7.60
N ALA A 120 7.64 -0.96 6.44
CA ALA A 120 9.05 -1.29 6.30
C ALA A 120 9.92 -0.42 7.21
N LYS A 121 9.63 0.89 7.30
CA LYS A 121 10.30 1.83 8.21
C LYS A 121 10.22 1.36 9.67
N LYS A 122 9.02 1.00 10.14
CA LYS A 122 8.82 0.51 11.51
C LYS A 122 9.59 -0.78 11.78
N ALA A 123 9.57 -1.73 10.84
CA ALA A 123 10.30 -2.99 10.98
C ALA A 123 11.82 -2.78 11.02
N ILE A 124 12.35 -1.94 10.12
CA ILE A 124 13.77 -1.59 10.11
C ILE A 124 14.20 -0.87 11.38
N TYR A 125 13.41 0.10 11.85
CA TYR A 125 13.69 0.81 13.10
C TYR A 125 13.73 -0.16 14.28
N LYS A 126 12.70 -1.02 14.41
CA LYS A 126 12.66 -2.05 15.45
C LYS A 126 13.85 -3.00 15.37
N PHE A 127 14.26 -3.41 14.17
CA PHE A 127 15.44 -4.25 13.96
C PHE A 127 16.72 -3.60 14.50
N LEU A 128 16.90 -2.28 14.28
CA LEU A 128 18.05 -1.55 14.83
C LEU A 128 18.02 -1.50 16.35
N VAL A 129 16.85 -1.21 16.94
CA VAL A 129 16.65 -1.20 18.40
C VAL A 129 16.93 -2.58 19.01
N ASP A 130 16.37 -3.64 18.43
CA ASP A 130 16.55 -5.02 18.91
C ASP A 130 18.03 -5.49 18.81
N ASN A 131 18.82 -4.86 17.95
CA ASN A 131 20.25 -5.15 17.76
C ASN A 131 21.19 -4.09 18.34
N GLU A 132 20.68 -3.09 19.09
CA GLU A 132 21.47 -1.96 19.59
C GLU A 132 22.75 -2.41 20.31
N ARG A 133 22.65 -3.42 21.18
CA ARG A 133 23.78 -3.99 21.93
C ARG A 133 24.92 -4.55 21.06
N ASN A 134 24.64 -4.89 19.81
CA ASN A 134 25.61 -5.45 18.88
C ASN A 134 26.29 -4.37 18.03
N ILE A 135 25.77 -3.13 18.06
CA ILE A 135 26.22 -2.02 17.23
C ILE A 135 27.15 -1.13 18.07
N PRO A 136 28.44 -1.01 17.73
CA PRO A 136 29.35 -0.14 18.46
C PRO A 136 28.93 1.33 18.35
N LEU A 137 28.95 2.06 19.47
CA LEU A 137 28.54 3.47 19.51
C LEU A 137 29.34 4.36 18.56
N ASN A 138 30.64 4.11 18.42
CA ASN A 138 31.49 4.85 17.49
C ASN A 138 31.06 4.69 16.03
N VAL A 139 30.59 3.51 15.65
CA VAL A 139 30.06 3.24 14.29
C VAL A 139 28.78 4.04 14.03
N VAL A 140 27.88 4.13 15.03
CA VAL A 140 26.67 4.95 14.93
C VAL A 140 27.04 6.43 14.80
N MET A 141 27.89 6.92 15.70
CA MET A 141 28.36 8.31 15.71
C MET A 141 28.97 8.70 14.35
N ASP A 142 29.94 7.91 13.86
CA ASP A 142 30.60 8.15 12.58
C ASP A 142 29.63 8.20 11.40
N PHE A 143 28.54 7.42 11.47
CA PHE A 143 27.50 7.45 10.45
C PHE A 143 26.60 8.68 10.57
N VAL A 144 26.07 8.98 11.76
CA VAL A 144 25.11 10.09 11.98
C VAL A 144 25.75 11.45 11.73
N PHE A 145 27.03 11.63 12.09
CA PHE A 145 27.78 12.88 11.82
C PHE A 145 27.93 13.18 10.32
N LYS A 146 27.89 12.15 9.47
CA LYS A 146 27.99 12.29 8.01
C LYS A 146 26.63 12.57 7.35
N GLN A 147 25.52 12.40 8.06
CA GLN A 147 24.19 12.55 7.48
C GLN A 147 23.81 14.02 7.27
N ARG A 148 23.09 14.26 6.17
CA ARG A 148 22.48 15.55 5.83
C ARG A 148 21.06 15.25 5.33
N PRO A 149 19.99 15.60 6.08
CA PRO A 149 19.95 16.31 7.35
C PRO A 149 20.53 15.51 8.55
N PRO A 150 20.78 16.16 9.70
CA PRO A 150 21.26 15.48 10.91
C PRO A 150 20.30 14.39 11.40
N VAL A 151 20.85 13.25 11.79
CA VAL A 151 20.11 12.09 12.30
C VAL A 151 20.47 11.85 13.77
N ASN A 152 19.48 11.51 14.58
CA ASN A 152 19.66 11.17 15.99
C ASN A 152 20.39 9.83 16.12
N ILE A 153 21.16 9.66 17.19
CA ILE A 153 21.92 8.44 17.47
C ILE A 153 21.00 7.21 17.60
N ASP A 154 19.77 7.42 18.05
CA ASP A 154 18.73 6.38 18.17
C ASP A 154 17.93 6.16 16.87
N PHE A 155 18.28 6.84 15.77
CA PHE A 155 17.56 6.82 14.49
C PHE A 155 16.09 7.26 14.54
N SER A 156 15.61 7.87 15.63
CA SER A 156 14.19 8.25 15.81
C SER A 156 13.66 9.19 14.73
N ASN A 157 14.50 10.08 14.22
CA ASN A 157 14.19 11.02 13.14
C ASN A 157 14.68 10.54 11.76
N ALA A 158 15.27 9.34 11.66
CA ALA A 158 15.79 8.81 10.41
C ALA A 158 14.64 8.41 9.46
N ASP A 159 14.86 8.57 8.15
CA ASP A 159 14.01 7.98 7.14
C ASP A 159 14.41 6.51 6.87
N LEU A 160 13.56 5.78 6.13
CA LEU A 160 13.81 4.38 5.77
C LEU A 160 15.11 4.21 4.98
N LEU A 161 15.44 5.13 4.07
CA LEU A 161 16.62 5.02 3.23
C LEU A 161 17.91 5.19 4.03
N CYS A 162 17.91 6.13 4.99
CA CYS A 162 19.00 6.37 5.92
C CYS A 162 19.28 5.13 6.77
N MET A 163 18.25 4.54 7.37
CA MET A 163 18.40 3.31 8.16
C MET A 163 18.87 2.13 7.30
N LEU A 164 18.37 1.99 6.06
CA LEU A 164 18.86 0.96 5.13
C LEU A 164 20.32 1.17 4.75
N ASN A 165 20.76 2.41 4.53
CA ASN A 165 22.17 2.72 4.26
C ASN A 165 23.05 2.30 5.43
N PHE A 166 22.64 2.65 6.66
CA PHE A 166 23.37 2.25 7.86
C PHE A 166 23.55 0.73 7.95
N ILE A 167 22.47 -0.03 7.72
CA ILE A 167 22.50 -1.50 7.74
C ILE A 167 23.40 -2.06 6.63
N ILE A 168 23.32 -1.53 5.41
CA ILE A 168 24.14 -1.98 4.28
C ILE A 168 25.63 -1.72 4.55
N ASP A 169 25.98 -0.51 4.99
CA ASP A 169 27.37 -0.11 5.23
C ASP A 169 28.00 -0.92 6.37
N ASN A 170 27.18 -1.37 7.31
CA ASN A 170 27.61 -2.11 8.50
C ASN A 170 27.11 -3.57 8.53
N ILE A 171 26.86 -4.15 7.36
CA ILE A 171 26.17 -5.45 7.25
C ILE A 171 26.86 -6.58 8.02
N ASN A 172 28.19 -6.52 8.10
CA ASN A 172 29.01 -7.53 8.79
C ASN A 172 28.69 -7.65 10.28
N ILE A 173 28.22 -6.58 10.93
CA ILE A 173 27.78 -6.62 12.33
C ILE A 173 26.60 -7.57 12.47
N PHE A 174 25.59 -7.37 11.62
CA PHE A 174 24.33 -8.12 11.65
C PHE A 174 24.47 -9.56 11.16
N ILE A 175 25.34 -9.81 10.17
CA ILE A 175 25.66 -11.16 9.69
C ILE A 175 26.32 -11.99 10.80
N ARG A 176 27.29 -11.41 11.52
CA ARG A 176 28.02 -12.12 12.60
C ARG A 176 27.11 -12.61 13.72
N VAL A 177 26.08 -11.83 14.04
CA VAL A 177 25.11 -12.19 15.09
C VAL A 177 23.88 -12.93 14.55
N LEU A 178 23.89 -13.29 13.26
CA LEU A 178 22.79 -13.98 12.58
C LEU A 178 21.44 -13.27 12.71
N ALA A 179 21.44 -11.93 12.66
CA ALA A 179 20.24 -11.12 12.89
C ALA A 179 19.20 -11.22 11.74
N PHE A 180 19.56 -11.75 10.57
CA PHE A 180 18.68 -11.80 9.41
C PHE A 180 17.93 -13.13 9.27
N HIS A 181 16.73 -13.04 8.70
CA HIS A 181 15.78 -14.15 8.56
C HIS A 181 15.33 -14.32 7.10
N GLY A 182 14.52 -15.36 6.86
CA GLY A 182 13.92 -15.64 5.55
C GLY A 182 14.91 -16.03 4.45
N GLN A 183 14.46 -15.93 3.19
CA GLN A 183 15.23 -16.36 2.02
C GLN A 183 16.50 -15.52 1.78
N TYR A 184 16.50 -14.26 2.20
CA TYR A 184 17.61 -13.32 2.00
C TYR A 184 18.59 -13.28 3.17
N LYS A 185 18.47 -14.16 4.17
CA LYS A 185 19.34 -14.14 5.38
C LYS A 185 20.84 -14.19 5.07
N THR A 186 21.24 -14.87 3.99
CA THR A 186 22.65 -14.99 3.57
C THR A 186 23.08 -13.90 2.58
N ARG A 187 22.13 -13.15 2.01
CA ARG A 187 22.36 -12.10 0.99
C ARG A 187 21.49 -10.85 1.21
N PRO A 188 21.46 -10.26 2.42
CA PRO A 188 20.57 -9.14 2.75
C PRO A 188 20.87 -7.86 1.94
N VAL A 189 22.14 -7.63 1.57
CA VAL A 189 22.56 -6.46 0.77
C VAL A 189 21.88 -6.42 -0.59
N GLU A 190 21.67 -7.57 -1.22
CA GLU A 190 21.01 -7.67 -2.52
C GLU A 190 19.55 -7.20 -2.42
N LEU A 191 18.83 -7.69 -1.43
CA LEU A 191 17.45 -7.29 -1.15
C LEU A 191 17.35 -5.79 -0.88
N PHE A 192 18.16 -5.26 0.05
CA PHE A 192 18.11 -3.86 0.42
C PHE A 192 18.51 -2.94 -0.75
N SER A 193 19.50 -3.34 -1.55
CA SER A 193 19.90 -2.59 -2.75
C SER A 193 18.81 -2.60 -3.82
N ASN A 194 18.13 -3.74 -4.03
CA ASN A 194 17.02 -3.85 -4.97
C ASN A 194 15.83 -2.99 -4.53
N PHE A 195 15.46 -3.03 -3.25
CA PHE A 195 14.41 -2.17 -2.72
C PHE A 195 14.75 -0.69 -2.90
N LYS A 196 15.97 -0.27 -2.53
CA LYS A 196 16.43 1.12 -2.72
C LYS A 196 16.30 1.58 -4.17
N LYS A 197 16.75 0.77 -5.14
CA LYS A 197 16.67 1.10 -6.57
C LYS A 197 15.23 1.27 -7.04
N ASN A 198 14.33 0.36 -6.64
CA ASN A 198 12.93 0.37 -7.06
C ASN A 198 12.11 1.47 -6.39
N VAL A 199 12.37 1.76 -5.11
CA VAL A 199 11.61 2.75 -4.33
C VAL A 199 12.15 4.17 -4.54
N ARG A 200 13.47 4.38 -4.51
CA ARG A 200 14.07 5.73 -4.64
C ARG A 200 13.76 6.37 -5.99
N ASN A 201 13.96 5.64 -7.09
CA ASN A 201 13.74 6.19 -8.43
C ASN A 201 12.28 6.57 -8.67
N LYS A 202 11.33 5.92 -7.98
CA LYS A 202 9.90 6.21 -8.12
C LYS A 202 9.41 7.28 -7.13
N MET A 203 9.96 7.31 -5.91
CA MET A 203 9.69 8.36 -4.91
C MET A 203 10.25 9.73 -5.34
N VAL A 204 11.44 9.77 -5.97
CA VAL A 204 12.08 11.00 -6.47
C VAL A 204 11.31 11.63 -7.65
N HIS A 205 10.48 10.86 -8.36
CA HIS A 205 9.76 11.31 -9.56
C HIS A 205 8.23 11.31 -9.43
N GLY A 206 7.65 11.07 -8.25
CA GLY A 206 6.20 10.80 -8.17
C GLY A 206 5.54 10.93 -6.81
N ILE A 207 5.88 11.97 -6.04
CA ILE A 207 5.02 12.48 -4.94
C ILE A 207 4.82 14.01 -5.01
N VAL A 208 5.63 14.78 -5.77
CA VAL A 208 5.66 16.25 -5.63
C VAL A 208 5.35 17.05 -6.90
N THR A 209 5.19 16.44 -8.08
CA THR A 209 4.92 17.24 -9.29
C THR A 209 3.95 16.52 -10.22
N ASP A 210 2.87 17.20 -10.54
CA ASP A 210 1.82 16.83 -11.48
C ASP A 210 2.35 16.03 -12.70
N ASP A 211 1.68 14.92 -12.94
CA ASP A 211 1.50 14.25 -14.24
C ASP A 211 2.59 13.38 -14.89
N LYS A 212 3.67 12.94 -14.20
CA LYS A 212 4.59 11.92 -14.80
C LYS A 212 5.04 10.75 -13.91
N GLY A 213 4.59 10.68 -12.66
CA GLY A 213 5.05 9.71 -11.66
C GLY A 213 4.11 8.54 -11.36
N ARG A 214 3.33 8.03 -12.32
CA ARG A 214 2.34 6.97 -12.05
C ARG A 214 2.98 5.63 -11.68
N TRP A 215 2.51 5.04 -10.59
CA TRP A 215 2.87 3.69 -10.19
C TRP A 215 1.99 2.71 -10.95
N ASN A 216 2.57 1.96 -11.91
CA ASN A 216 1.79 0.88 -12.53
C ASN A 216 1.56 -0.28 -11.56
N ASN A 217 0.52 -1.08 -11.79
CA ASN A 217 0.18 -2.24 -10.95
C ASN A 217 1.39 -3.15 -10.72
N HIS A 218 2.22 -3.36 -11.76
CA HIS A 218 3.45 -4.14 -11.65
C HIS A 218 4.48 -3.52 -10.70
N SER A 219 4.66 -2.20 -10.73
CA SER A 219 5.57 -1.46 -9.85
C SER A 219 5.07 -1.46 -8.40
N LEU A 220 3.76 -1.31 -8.20
CA LEU A 220 3.12 -1.40 -6.88
C LEU A 220 3.30 -2.79 -6.29
N GLN A 221 3.03 -3.83 -7.09
CA GLN A 221 3.24 -5.21 -6.71
C GLN A 221 4.71 -5.48 -6.37
N ASN A 222 5.65 -5.01 -7.19
CA ASN A 222 7.07 -5.20 -6.95
C ASN A 222 7.53 -4.54 -5.65
N VAL A 223 7.12 -3.29 -5.38
CA VAL A 223 7.44 -2.62 -4.12
C VAL A 223 6.80 -3.29 -2.92
N ALA A 224 5.57 -3.78 -3.04
CA ALA A 224 4.92 -4.53 -1.98
C ALA A 224 5.67 -5.84 -1.66
N ILE A 225 6.09 -6.59 -2.69
CA ILE A 225 6.88 -7.81 -2.53
C ILE A 225 8.21 -7.51 -1.86
N LEU A 226 8.96 -6.54 -2.37
CA LEU A 226 10.27 -6.20 -1.79
C LEU A 226 10.14 -5.68 -0.35
N ALA A 227 9.08 -4.94 -0.02
CA ALA A 227 8.80 -4.52 1.34
C ALA A 227 8.49 -5.72 2.25
N CYS A 228 7.64 -6.66 1.83
CA CYS A 228 7.40 -7.92 2.55
C CYS A 228 8.73 -8.63 2.83
N GLU A 229 9.56 -8.79 1.81
CA GLU A 229 10.82 -9.48 1.91
C GLU A 229 11.77 -8.79 2.88
N ILE A 230 11.80 -7.44 2.89
CA ILE A 230 12.56 -6.68 3.88
C ILE A 230 12.05 -6.96 5.29
N ILE A 231 10.75 -6.84 5.52
CA ILE A 231 10.15 -7.05 6.85
C ILE A 231 10.45 -8.47 7.34
N ILE A 232 10.28 -9.48 6.50
CA ILE A 232 10.63 -10.86 6.81
C ILE A 232 12.13 -10.98 7.10
N CYS A 233 12.98 -10.36 6.28
CA CYS A 233 14.44 -10.44 6.42
C CYS A 233 14.92 -9.87 7.76
N VAL A 234 14.25 -8.85 8.28
CA VAL A 234 14.59 -8.25 9.59
C VAL A 234 13.78 -8.81 10.76
N GLY A 235 13.05 -9.91 10.56
CA GLY A 235 12.30 -10.59 11.63
C GLY A 235 11.01 -9.88 12.05
N GLY A 236 10.49 -8.95 11.25
CA GLY A 236 9.24 -8.25 11.52
C GLY A 236 7.99 -9.10 11.23
N ASN A 237 6.86 -8.72 11.82
CA ASN A 237 5.58 -9.35 11.52
C ASN A 237 5.14 -9.01 10.08
N HIS A 238 5.04 -10.04 9.25
CA HIS A 238 4.69 -9.93 7.84
C HIS A 238 3.20 -10.22 7.58
N GLU A 239 2.42 -10.63 8.59
CA GLU A 239 0.97 -10.86 8.47
C GLU A 239 0.23 -9.59 8.04
N ASP A 240 0.68 -8.43 8.54
CA ASP A 240 0.13 -7.11 8.19
C ASP A 240 0.34 -6.75 6.71
N ILE A 241 1.42 -7.23 6.08
CA ILE A 241 1.64 -7.03 4.63
C ILE A 241 1.10 -8.19 3.79
N CYS A 242 1.11 -9.44 4.28
CA CYS A 242 0.58 -10.59 3.54
C CYS A 242 -0.93 -10.47 3.25
N THR A 243 -1.67 -9.78 4.13
CA THR A 243 -3.06 -9.39 3.89
C THR A 243 -3.20 -8.49 2.64
N TYR A 244 -2.16 -7.75 2.26
CA TYR A 244 -2.07 -6.93 1.03
C TYR A 244 -1.29 -7.61 -0.12
N GLY A 245 -0.38 -8.54 0.17
CA GLY A 245 0.23 -9.41 -0.84
C GLY A 245 -0.81 -10.28 -1.57
N PHE A 246 -1.93 -10.58 -0.91
CA PHE A 246 -3.11 -11.18 -1.54
C PHE A 246 -3.77 -10.25 -2.58
N PHE A 247 -3.75 -8.93 -2.36
CA PHE A 247 -4.13 -7.92 -3.36
C PHE A 247 -3.13 -7.84 -4.53
N ALA A 248 -1.83 -8.00 -4.26
CA ALA A 248 -0.81 -8.04 -5.31
C ALA A 248 -0.99 -9.26 -6.25
N ARG A 249 -1.50 -10.39 -5.76
CA ARG A 249 -1.92 -11.53 -6.59
C ARG A 249 -3.25 -11.31 -7.33
N LYS A 250 -4.13 -10.43 -6.84
CA LYS A 250 -5.37 -10.04 -7.53
C LYS A 250 -5.15 -8.99 -8.64
N MET A 251 -3.98 -8.34 -8.71
CA MET A 251 -3.61 -7.40 -9.79
C MET A 251 -3.21 -8.07 -11.11
N THR A 252 -3.24 -9.41 -11.17
CA THR A 252 -2.80 -10.20 -12.33
C THR A 252 -3.93 -10.65 -13.26
N PHE A 253 -5.17 -10.16 -13.08
CA PHE A 253 -6.30 -10.46 -13.95
C PHE A 253 -7.14 -9.22 -14.29
#